data_AF-A0A095Z6J4-F1
#
_entry.id   AF-A0A095Z6J4-F1
#
_cell.length_a   1.000
_cell.length_b   1.000
_cell.length_c   1.000
_cell.angle_alpha   90.00
_cell.angle_beta   90.00
_cell.angle_gamma   90.00
#
_symmetry.space_group_name_H-M   'P 1'
#
loop_
_entity.id
_entity.type
_entity.pdbx_description
1 polymer ?
#
loop_
_entity_poly.entity_id
_entity_poly.type
_entity_poly.pdbx_seq_one_letter_code
_entity_poly.pdbx_strand_id
1 'polypeptide(L)'
;MKYYISINSWNLLESFVTESLSPFAFYNKRNFGNNLSRFINNSNDKIKFIVLSTVDNGGDYSIIVNDTILDTSSIKPVKGLKTMFVYSKTLYYKKGTVSFRFGSQALLDAFVAESQILFEVKCIDKYKDDFFIKEVKEKKASSTLRRLRESFSFEQQTLVKNDNQFNIIKGAIVGYARGALTTSDSSDLRLVSMIKDIKNSFAGLNTQIMVNDSEVERPEAYIIKLKECKKSFNEVLHEKTNYFDILTQLFLEVRNLASLRCAELSRYKVDNKERLIDQKQDVEYEICEIERTSNISILKAELKQIKDEEKRLGERSGKTRIYFKKDTPKYNRKQELKAILKEFEESNEDYKALLRKLDEINTSIQNANSGKSQYDATLSALFVRISDITNNLQKKFDQGKSLNAVDFSCIEYTQEYGLELREASEDNDELEYFNVLIKTIVSRETLETISEQFILSLIEKSAIAFKSCPSYESEKGKLIMECLRNYWRYKHNQCTGFVIPGDMPVLQSVMSFFLKPFGFDQIERYMMNKKFTKKKYAMMLWAACNGYAALPKTFTSVLYQDEENYMAMDNLLEDIMHQLE
;
A
#
# COMPACT_ATOMS: atom_id res chain seq x y z
N MET A 1 -41.58 2.59 13.58
CA MET A 1 -42.14 3.17 12.33
C MET A 1 -41.03 3.22 11.28
N LYS A 2 -41.36 3.19 9.98
CA LYS A 2 -40.35 3.31 8.91
C LYS A 2 -40.56 4.61 8.13
N TYR A 3 -39.45 5.27 7.79
CA TYR A 3 -39.44 6.45 6.94
C TYR A 3 -38.60 6.23 5.68
N TYR A 4 -39.00 6.89 4.60
CA TYR A 4 -38.33 6.93 3.31
C TYR A 4 -37.74 8.33 3.10
N ILE A 5 -36.48 8.36 2.69
CA ILE A 5 -35.73 9.59 2.42
C ILE A 5 -35.27 9.52 0.97
N SER A 6 -35.83 10.37 0.11
CA SER A 6 -35.39 10.50 -1.28
C SER A 6 -34.06 11.26 -1.32
N ILE A 7 -33.07 10.68 -1.99
CA ILE A 7 -31.72 11.23 -2.12
C ILE A 7 -31.23 11.16 -3.56
N ASN A 8 -30.19 11.92 -3.87
CA ASN A 8 -29.48 11.83 -5.15
C ASN A 8 -28.21 10.97 -5.01
N SER A 9 -27.55 10.68 -6.13
CA SER A 9 -26.31 9.87 -6.17
C SER A 9 -25.19 10.44 -5.30
N TRP A 10 -25.01 11.77 -5.28
CA TRP A 10 -23.98 12.43 -4.47
C TRP A 10 -24.22 12.22 -2.97
N ASN A 11 -25.45 12.47 -2.49
CA ASN A 11 -25.82 12.25 -1.10
C ASN A 11 -25.67 10.78 -0.70
N LEU A 12 -25.99 9.86 -1.62
CA LEU A 12 -25.78 8.43 -1.39
C LEU A 12 -24.29 8.15 -1.19
N LEU A 13 -23.42 8.50 -2.14
CA LEU A 13 -21.97 8.27 -2.02
C LEU A 13 -21.38 8.90 -0.77
N GLU A 14 -21.70 10.17 -0.50
CA GLU A 14 -21.19 10.87 0.67
C GLU A 14 -21.63 10.22 1.97
N SER A 15 -22.84 9.66 2.00
CA SER A 15 -23.32 8.97 3.19
C SER A 15 -22.56 7.68 3.51
N PHE A 16 -21.90 7.07 2.52
CA PHE A 16 -20.99 5.95 2.72
C PHE A 16 -19.56 6.40 3.07
N VAL A 17 -19.23 7.70 2.95
CA VAL A 17 -17.97 8.25 3.49
C VAL A 17 -18.09 8.49 5.00
N THR A 18 -19.23 9.01 5.44
CA THR A 18 -19.47 9.40 6.85
C THR A 18 -20.30 8.41 7.65
N GLU A 19 -20.89 7.41 6.98
CA GLU A 19 -21.88 6.48 7.55
C GLU A 19 -23.05 7.24 8.19
N SER A 20 -23.49 8.30 7.51
CA SER A 20 -24.55 9.19 7.97
C SER A 20 -25.12 10.06 6.86
N LEU A 21 -26.35 10.53 7.04
CA LEU A 21 -27.00 11.53 6.20
C LEU A 21 -27.26 12.80 7.03
N SER A 22 -26.71 13.93 6.61
CA SER A 22 -26.93 15.22 7.27
C SER A 22 -27.93 16.08 6.50
N PRO A 23 -28.54 17.09 7.13
CA PRO A 23 -29.15 18.20 6.42
C PRO A 23 -28.17 18.86 5.44
N PHE A 24 -28.63 19.30 4.27
CA PHE A 24 -27.74 19.83 3.23
C PHE A 24 -26.87 21.02 3.72
N ALA A 25 -27.44 21.89 4.55
CA ALA A 25 -26.73 23.04 5.12
C ALA A 25 -25.58 22.66 6.08
N PHE A 26 -25.56 21.43 6.62
CA PHE A 26 -24.54 20.98 7.56
C PHE A 26 -23.24 20.65 6.85
N TYR A 27 -23.31 20.05 5.66
CA TYR A 27 -22.13 19.72 4.86
C TYR A 27 -21.25 20.94 4.56
N ASN A 28 -21.79 22.18 4.58
CA ASN A 28 -21.00 23.42 4.35
C ASN A 28 -20.28 23.91 5.61
N LYS A 29 -20.70 23.44 6.78
CA LYS A 29 -20.25 23.94 8.08
C LYS A 29 -19.46 22.92 8.87
N ARG A 30 -19.66 21.63 8.60
CA ARG A 30 -18.89 20.55 9.21
C ARG A 30 -17.48 20.53 8.63
N ASN A 31 -16.51 20.10 9.42
CA ASN A 31 -15.09 20.10 9.08
C ASN A 31 -14.65 18.79 8.40
N PHE A 32 -15.57 18.03 7.81
CA PHE A 32 -15.32 16.68 7.28
C PHE A 32 -16.31 16.29 6.16
N GLY A 33 -15.97 15.22 5.43
CA GLY A 33 -16.76 14.72 4.30
C GLY A 33 -16.17 15.09 2.95
N ASN A 34 -16.77 14.61 1.85
CA ASN A 34 -16.30 14.86 0.51
C ASN A 34 -16.81 16.21 -0.02
N ASN A 35 -15.88 16.99 -0.59
CA ASN A 35 -16.16 18.26 -1.24
C ASN A 35 -16.32 18.12 -2.77
N LEU A 36 -15.96 16.96 -3.33
CA LEU A 36 -16.08 16.69 -4.75
C LEU A 36 -17.57 16.63 -5.12
N SER A 37 -17.94 17.37 -6.17
CA SER A 37 -19.25 17.41 -6.85
C SER A 37 -20.48 17.94 -6.08
N ARG A 38 -20.32 18.79 -5.06
CA ARG A 38 -21.46 19.54 -4.48
C ARG A 38 -22.11 20.55 -5.47
N PHE A 39 -21.46 20.81 -6.60
CA PHE A 39 -21.82 21.86 -7.56
C PHE A 39 -22.86 21.40 -8.59
N ILE A 40 -24.13 21.27 -8.21
CA ILE A 40 -25.22 21.22 -9.21
C ILE A 40 -26.30 22.30 -8.97
N ASN A 41 -26.44 22.88 -7.77
CA ASN A 41 -27.21 24.10 -7.58
C ASN A 41 -27.09 24.67 -6.14
N ASN A 42 -26.71 25.94 -5.99
CA ASN A 42 -26.70 26.66 -4.69
C ASN A 42 -28.10 26.77 -4.04
N SER A 43 -29.15 26.24 -4.68
CA SER A 43 -30.51 26.31 -4.20
C SER A 43 -30.72 25.54 -2.90
N ASN A 44 -29.92 24.53 -2.58
CA ASN A 44 -30.16 23.62 -1.45
C ASN A 44 -29.35 23.96 -0.18
N ASP A 45 -28.39 24.90 -0.23
CA ASP A 45 -27.51 25.27 0.90
C ASP A 45 -28.24 25.84 2.11
N LYS A 46 -29.51 26.24 1.95
CA LYS A 46 -30.35 26.75 3.04
C LYS A 46 -31.16 25.67 3.76
N ILE A 47 -31.13 24.42 3.28
CA ILE A 47 -31.95 23.33 3.85
C ILE A 47 -31.31 22.80 5.12
N LYS A 48 -31.94 23.08 6.27
CA LYS A 48 -31.47 22.71 7.62
C LYS A 48 -32.17 21.48 8.20
N PHE A 49 -32.82 20.68 7.37
CA PHE A 49 -33.51 19.47 7.78
C PHE A 49 -33.48 18.39 6.70
N ILE A 50 -33.71 17.14 7.09
CA ILE A 50 -33.95 15.98 6.24
C ILE A 50 -35.46 15.80 6.10
N VAL A 51 -35.93 15.49 4.90
CA VAL A 51 -37.36 15.20 4.66
C VAL A 51 -37.59 13.71 4.84
N LEU A 52 -38.48 13.37 5.77
CA LEU A 52 -38.90 11.99 6.03
C LEU A 52 -40.30 11.77 5.46
N SER A 53 -40.54 10.61 4.84
CA SER A 53 -41.87 10.23 4.38
C SER A 53 -42.29 8.85 4.88
N THR A 54 -43.57 8.66 5.18
CA THR A 54 -44.10 7.34 5.57
C THR A 54 -44.44 6.45 4.37
N VAL A 55 -44.27 6.99 3.15
CA VAL A 55 -44.50 6.28 1.89
C VAL A 55 -43.30 6.48 0.97
N ASP A 56 -42.99 5.46 0.18
CA ASP A 56 -41.98 5.57 -0.86
C ASP A 56 -42.47 6.54 -1.96
N ASN A 57 -41.74 7.62 -2.17
CA ASN A 57 -42.07 8.63 -3.17
C ASN A 57 -41.36 8.38 -4.52
N GLY A 58 -40.56 7.32 -4.62
CA GLY A 58 -39.84 6.95 -5.82
C GLY A 58 -38.59 7.79 -6.08
N GLY A 59 -38.17 7.81 -7.35
CA GLY A 59 -36.90 8.38 -7.80
C GLY A 59 -35.80 7.33 -7.91
N ASP A 60 -34.58 7.77 -8.22
CA ASP A 60 -33.43 6.89 -8.47
C ASP A 60 -32.96 6.17 -7.20
N TYR A 61 -32.95 6.87 -6.06
CA TYR A 61 -32.44 6.36 -4.80
C TYR A 61 -33.35 6.73 -3.63
N SER A 62 -33.49 5.83 -2.66
CA SER A 62 -34.15 6.15 -1.39
C SER A 62 -33.54 5.36 -0.25
N ILE A 63 -33.40 6.00 0.90
CA ILE A 63 -32.99 5.34 2.15
C ILE A 63 -34.24 5.08 2.98
N ILE A 64 -34.40 3.83 3.40
CA ILE A 64 -35.39 3.43 4.37
C ILE A 64 -34.71 3.43 5.74
N VAL A 65 -35.31 4.10 6.70
CA VAL A 65 -34.80 4.18 8.07
C VAL A 65 -35.87 3.74 9.06
N ASN A 66 -35.46 2.95 10.05
CA ASN A 66 -36.27 2.66 11.23
C ASN A 66 -36.25 3.88 12.16
N ASP A 67 -37.36 4.16 12.85
CA ASP A 67 -37.43 5.26 13.81
C ASP A 67 -36.62 5.03 15.08
N THR A 68 -36.12 3.81 15.31
CA THR A 68 -35.22 3.49 16.42
C THR A 68 -33.90 4.27 16.39
N ILE A 69 -33.44 4.71 15.21
CA ILE A 69 -32.22 5.53 15.06
C ILE A 69 -32.53 7.03 14.92
N LEU A 70 -33.79 7.43 15.13
CA LEU A 70 -34.23 8.81 15.06
C LEU A 70 -34.59 9.33 16.44
N ASP A 71 -34.06 10.50 16.78
CA ASP A 71 -34.61 11.29 17.88
C ASP A 71 -36.01 11.80 17.50
N THR A 72 -37.02 11.12 18.02
CA THR A 72 -38.44 11.43 17.77
C THR A 72 -38.84 12.85 18.19
N SER A 73 -38.14 13.46 19.16
CA SER A 73 -38.40 14.85 19.57
C SER A 73 -37.97 15.87 18.51
N SER A 74 -37.05 15.48 17.63
CA SER A 74 -36.55 16.28 16.51
C SER A 74 -37.37 16.11 15.22
N ILE A 75 -38.42 15.28 15.24
CA ILE A 75 -39.32 15.06 14.09
C ILE A 75 -40.50 16.03 14.16
N LYS A 76 -40.70 16.83 13.10
CA LYS A 76 -41.86 17.74 12.99
C LYS A 76 -42.72 17.42 11.77
N PRO A 77 -44.06 17.32 11.91
CA PRO A 77 -44.93 17.08 10.76
C PRO A 77 -44.98 18.29 9.82
N VAL A 78 -45.13 18.04 8.53
CA VAL A 78 -45.28 19.09 7.53
C VAL A 78 -46.76 19.49 7.42
N LYS A 79 -47.05 20.78 7.66
CA LYS A 79 -48.41 21.32 7.57
C LYS A 79 -49.01 21.05 6.18
N GLY A 80 -50.16 20.36 6.15
CA GLY A 80 -50.89 20.02 4.93
C GLY A 80 -50.45 18.73 4.24
N LEU A 81 -49.44 18.01 4.74
CA LEU A 81 -48.96 16.75 4.18
C LEU A 81 -48.89 15.66 5.26
N LYS A 82 -49.92 14.80 5.32
CA LYS A 82 -50.05 13.76 6.37
C LYS A 82 -48.92 12.73 6.41
N THR A 83 -48.22 12.53 5.29
CA THR A 83 -47.17 11.50 5.15
C THR A 83 -45.75 12.07 5.18
N MET A 84 -45.59 13.37 5.50
CA MET A 84 -44.31 14.07 5.40
C MET A 84 -43.93 14.71 6.73
N PHE A 85 -42.67 14.55 7.08
CA PHE A 85 -42.06 15.06 8.29
C PHE A 85 -40.69 15.67 7.96
N VAL A 86 -40.17 16.49 8.86
CA VAL A 86 -38.81 17.03 8.80
C VAL A 86 -38.05 16.61 10.04
N TYR A 87 -36.75 16.33 9.87
CA TYR A 87 -35.83 15.94 10.92
C TYR A 87 -34.59 16.84 10.89
N SER A 88 -34.18 17.38 12.03
CA SER A 88 -33.17 18.46 12.09
C SER A 88 -31.75 18.03 12.37
N LYS A 89 -31.52 16.78 12.77
CA LYS A 89 -30.19 16.27 13.12
C LYS A 89 -29.58 15.48 11.97
N THR A 90 -28.31 15.15 12.09
CA THR A 90 -27.65 14.16 11.23
C THR A 90 -28.16 12.77 11.62
N LEU A 91 -28.57 11.99 10.63
CA LEU A 91 -28.99 10.60 10.81
C LEU A 91 -27.78 9.70 10.62
N TYR A 92 -27.33 9.04 11.68
CA TYR A 92 -26.25 8.06 11.65
C TYR A 92 -26.78 6.67 11.34
N TYR A 93 -26.09 5.93 10.48
CA TYR A 93 -26.54 4.59 10.09
C TYR A 93 -26.16 3.56 11.14
N LYS A 94 -27.07 2.61 11.38
CA LYS A 94 -26.82 1.40 12.15
C LYS A 94 -27.22 0.19 11.32
N LYS A 95 -26.39 -0.86 11.31
CA LYS A 95 -26.69 -2.10 10.57
C LYS A 95 -28.03 -2.67 11.05
N GLY A 96 -28.85 -3.16 10.12
CA GLY A 96 -30.17 -3.72 10.42
C GLY A 96 -31.30 -2.69 10.67
N THR A 97 -31.00 -1.39 10.73
CA THR A 97 -32.02 -0.33 10.90
C THR A 97 -32.20 0.54 9.66
N VAL A 98 -31.34 0.36 8.65
CA VAL A 98 -31.37 1.08 7.38
C VAL A 98 -31.41 0.12 6.20
N SER A 99 -32.01 0.56 5.09
CA SER A 99 -31.95 -0.16 3.81
C SER A 99 -31.91 0.82 2.64
N PHE A 100 -31.26 0.42 1.55
CA PHE A 100 -30.97 1.30 0.41
C PHE A 100 -31.69 0.80 -0.83
N ARG A 101 -32.68 1.57 -1.29
CA ARG A 101 -33.43 1.30 -2.52
C ARG A 101 -32.72 1.90 -3.71
N PHE A 102 -32.53 1.10 -4.74
CA PHE A 102 -32.14 1.52 -6.07
C PHE A 102 -33.32 1.39 -7.04
N GLY A 103 -33.52 2.39 -7.91
CA GLY A 103 -34.59 2.38 -8.91
C GLY A 103 -34.39 1.33 -10.00
N SER A 104 -33.15 0.90 -10.24
CA SER A 104 -32.80 -0.13 -11.22
C SER A 104 -31.48 -0.83 -10.85
N GLN A 105 -31.22 -1.99 -11.46
CA GLN A 105 -29.92 -2.68 -11.33
C GLN A 105 -28.75 -1.82 -11.84
N ALA A 106 -28.95 -1.08 -12.95
CA ALA A 106 -27.90 -0.23 -13.52
C ALA A 106 -27.43 0.87 -12.55
N LEU A 107 -28.35 1.43 -11.74
CA LEU A 107 -27.99 2.42 -10.73
C LEU A 107 -27.19 1.81 -9.57
N LEU A 108 -27.53 0.58 -9.17
CA LEU A 108 -26.77 -0.15 -8.15
C LEU A 108 -25.35 -0.49 -8.65
N ASP A 109 -25.24 -1.03 -9.87
CA ASP A 109 -23.95 -1.38 -10.47
C ASP A 109 -23.05 -0.15 -10.63
N ALA A 110 -23.62 0.98 -11.07
CA ALA A 110 -22.90 2.25 -11.18
C ALA A 110 -22.40 2.75 -9.80
N PHE A 111 -23.25 2.70 -8.77
CA PHE A 111 -22.87 3.08 -7.41
C PHE A 111 -21.74 2.19 -6.86
N VAL A 112 -21.84 0.87 -7.04
CA VAL A 112 -20.79 -0.07 -6.61
C VAL A 112 -19.49 0.19 -7.37
N ALA A 113 -19.54 0.39 -8.68
CA ALA A 113 -18.34 0.69 -9.48
C ALA A 113 -17.67 2.00 -9.05
N GLU A 114 -18.45 3.08 -8.84
CA GLU A 114 -17.92 4.36 -8.37
C GLU A 114 -17.29 4.25 -6.97
N SER A 115 -17.92 3.47 -6.07
CA SER A 115 -17.38 3.21 -4.72
C SER A 115 -16.05 2.45 -4.71
N GLN A 116 -15.72 1.71 -5.78
CA GLN A 116 -14.44 1.00 -5.88
C GLN A 116 -13.28 1.92 -6.26
N ILE A 117 -13.58 3.07 -6.90
CA ILE A 117 -12.58 4.03 -7.37
C ILE A 117 -12.21 5.02 -6.25
N LEU A 118 -13.19 5.38 -5.40
CA LEU A 118 -13.03 6.39 -4.35
C LEU A 118 -12.55 5.76 -3.04
N PHE A 119 -11.37 6.16 -2.56
CA PHE A 119 -10.77 5.59 -1.35
C PHE A 119 -11.54 5.94 -0.07
N GLU A 120 -12.25 7.06 -0.05
CA GLU A 120 -13.01 7.54 1.11
C GLU A 120 -14.38 6.88 1.22
N VAL A 121 -14.92 6.31 0.15
CA VAL A 121 -16.22 5.62 0.20
C VAL A 121 -16.02 4.27 0.89
N LYS A 122 -16.53 4.16 2.12
CA LYS A 122 -16.36 2.99 2.99
C LYS A 122 -17.73 2.37 3.34
N CYS A 123 -17.74 1.30 4.13
CA CYS A 123 -18.97 0.59 4.54
C CYS A 123 -19.84 -0.06 3.46
N ILE A 124 -19.42 -0.09 2.19
CA ILE A 124 -20.17 -0.80 1.12
C ILE A 124 -20.38 -2.27 1.51
N ASP A 125 -19.32 -2.95 1.93
CA ASP A 125 -19.38 -4.36 2.32
C ASP A 125 -20.26 -4.56 3.57
N LYS A 126 -20.23 -3.62 4.53
CA LYS A 126 -21.08 -3.63 5.72
C LYS A 126 -22.57 -3.59 5.40
N TYR A 127 -23.00 -2.75 4.45
CA TYR A 127 -24.43 -2.56 4.14
C TYR A 127 -24.90 -3.26 2.86
N LYS A 128 -24.04 -4.06 2.22
CA LYS A 128 -24.34 -4.69 0.93
C LYS A 128 -25.64 -5.48 0.93
N ASP A 129 -25.90 -6.21 2.01
CA ASP A 129 -27.12 -7.02 2.16
C ASP A 129 -28.38 -6.19 2.42
N ASP A 130 -28.23 -4.90 2.71
CA ASP A 130 -29.33 -3.95 2.88
C ASP A 130 -29.68 -3.23 1.57
N PHE A 131 -29.01 -3.57 0.45
CA PHE A 131 -29.27 -3.02 -0.87
C PHE A 131 -30.37 -3.82 -1.56
N PHE A 132 -31.34 -3.13 -2.16
CA PHE A 132 -32.38 -3.80 -2.94
C PHE A 132 -32.89 -2.93 -4.07
N ILE A 133 -33.47 -3.58 -5.08
CA ILE A 133 -33.96 -2.93 -6.29
C ILE A 133 -35.48 -2.91 -6.27
N LYS A 134 -36.03 -1.72 -6.46
CA LYS A 134 -37.48 -1.55 -6.61
C LYS A 134 -37.77 -0.29 -7.40
N GLU A 135 -38.37 -0.47 -8.58
CA GLU A 135 -38.85 0.64 -9.38
C GLU A 135 -40.12 1.23 -8.75
N VAL A 136 -40.06 2.51 -8.41
CA VAL A 136 -41.22 3.26 -7.88
C VAL A 136 -41.27 4.57 -8.64
N LYS A 137 -42.38 4.81 -9.34
CA LYS A 137 -42.58 6.05 -10.10
C LYS A 137 -42.45 7.26 -9.19
N GLU A 138 -41.56 8.17 -9.55
CA GLU A 138 -41.33 9.39 -8.79
C GLU A 138 -42.62 10.21 -8.75
N LYS A 139 -43.15 10.40 -7.54
CA LYS A 139 -44.23 11.36 -7.32
C LYS A 139 -43.57 12.73 -7.32
N LYS A 140 -43.91 13.59 -8.29
CA LYS A 140 -43.47 15.00 -8.31
C LYS A 140 -43.69 15.58 -6.92
N ALA A 141 -42.60 15.73 -6.16
CA ALA A 141 -42.67 16.35 -4.86
C ALA A 141 -43.12 17.78 -5.11
N SER A 142 -44.40 18.01 -4.81
CA SER A 142 -45.11 19.22 -5.19
C SER A 142 -44.33 20.48 -4.85
N SER A 143 -44.66 21.59 -5.50
CA SER A 143 -44.34 22.99 -5.15
C SER A 143 -44.30 23.33 -3.65
N THR A 144 -44.82 22.46 -2.77
CA THR A 144 -44.79 22.47 -1.32
C THR A 144 -43.39 22.24 -0.70
N LEU A 145 -42.49 21.43 -1.29
CA LEU A 145 -41.10 21.33 -0.79
C LEU A 145 -40.36 22.67 -0.90
N ARG A 146 -40.66 23.47 -1.94
CA ARG A 146 -40.16 24.85 -2.07
C ARG A 146 -40.70 25.78 -0.98
N ARG A 147 -41.89 25.51 -0.41
CA ARG A 147 -42.49 26.28 0.69
C ARG A 147 -41.93 25.94 2.07
N LEU A 148 -41.21 24.82 2.22
CA LEU A 148 -40.58 24.43 3.50
C LEU A 148 -39.33 25.25 3.85
N ARG A 149 -38.89 26.15 2.97
CA ARG A 149 -37.61 26.88 3.12
C ARG A 149 -37.56 27.85 4.31
N GLU A 150 -38.68 28.23 4.94
CA GLU A 150 -38.72 29.43 5.79
C GLU A 150 -39.18 29.24 7.23
N SER A 151 -39.67 28.06 7.66
CA SER A 151 -40.46 27.97 8.91
C SER A 151 -39.90 27.09 10.03
N PHE A 152 -38.68 26.53 9.90
CA PHE A 152 -38.08 25.73 10.98
C PHE A 152 -36.76 26.33 11.48
N SER A 153 -36.77 26.81 12.73
CA SER A 153 -35.56 27.18 13.46
C SER A 153 -35.03 25.97 14.24
N PHE A 154 -33.74 25.67 14.08
CA PHE A 154 -33.01 24.63 14.79
C PHE A 154 -31.62 25.15 15.16
N GLU A 155 -31.04 24.65 16.25
CA GLU A 155 -29.72 25.02 16.76
C GLU A 155 -28.58 24.41 15.91
N GLN A 156 -28.48 24.86 14.66
CA GLN A 156 -27.53 24.32 13.69
C GLN A 156 -26.08 24.34 14.17
N GLN A 157 -25.66 25.37 14.92
CA GLN A 157 -24.28 25.49 15.38
C GLN A 157 -23.91 24.39 16.39
N THR A 158 -24.77 24.14 17.37
CA THR A 158 -24.59 23.07 18.36
C THR A 158 -24.56 21.70 17.69
N LEU A 159 -25.51 21.43 16.79
CA LEU A 159 -25.59 20.15 16.08
C LEU A 159 -24.35 19.88 15.20
N VAL A 160 -23.86 20.90 14.48
CA VAL A 160 -22.64 20.77 13.67
C VAL A 160 -21.40 20.58 14.55
N LYS A 161 -21.35 21.21 15.73
CA LYS A 161 -20.26 21.00 16.70
C LYS A 161 -20.24 19.55 17.19
N ASN A 162 -21.41 18.99 17.53
CA ASN A 162 -21.56 17.60 17.94
C ASN A 162 -21.15 16.63 16.82
N ASP A 163 -21.55 16.90 15.57
CA ASP A 163 -21.13 16.10 14.40
C ASP A 163 -19.60 16.10 14.22
N ASN A 164 -18.96 17.26 14.35
CA ASN A 164 -17.50 17.37 14.25
C ASN A 164 -16.81 16.58 15.37
N GLN A 165 -17.31 16.70 16.60
CA GLN A 165 -16.82 15.99 17.76
C GLN A 165 -16.95 14.47 17.60
N PHE A 166 -18.13 14.01 17.16
CA PHE A 166 -18.39 12.60 16.93
C PHE A 166 -17.51 12.03 15.82
N ASN A 167 -17.26 12.76 14.74
CA ASN A 167 -16.36 12.30 13.67
C ASN A 167 -14.93 12.04 14.19
N ILE A 168 -14.43 12.84 15.14
CA ILE A 168 -13.13 12.62 15.78
C ILE A 168 -13.17 11.36 16.68
N ILE A 169 -14.18 11.26 17.54
CA ILE A 169 -14.33 10.13 18.48
C ILE A 169 -14.53 8.81 17.74
N LYS A 170 -15.39 8.80 16.73
CA LYS A 170 -15.59 7.66 15.84
C LYS A 170 -14.31 7.27 15.13
N GLY A 171 -13.51 8.25 14.69
CA GLY A 171 -12.17 8.00 14.16
C GLY A 171 -11.29 7.27 15.18
N ALA A 172 -11.24 7.76 16.41
CA ALA A 172 -10.47 7.14 17.49
C ALA A 172 -10.87 5.68 17.73
N ILE A 173 -12.17 5.42 17.92
CA ILE A 173 -12.70 4.08 18.22
C ILE A 173 -12.48 3.11 17.06
N VAL A 174 -12.71 3.54 15.82
CA VAL A 174 -12.42 2.75 14.62
C VAL A 174 -10.92 2.46 14.50
N GLY A 175 -10.07 3.43 14.84
CA GLY A 175 -8.62 3.25 14.91
C GLY A 175 -8.18 2.23 15.96
N TYR A 176 -8.77 2.31 17.15
CA TYR A 176 -8.55 1.35 18.24
C TYR A 176 -8.94 -0.07 17.80
N ALA A 177 -10.17 -0.24 17.28
CA ALA A 177 -10.69 -1.53 16.83
C ALA A 177 -9.80 -2.13 15.74
N ARG A 178 -9.49 -1.36 14.69
CA ARG A 178 -8.59 -1.80 13.63
C ARG A 178 -7.24 -2.22 14.19
N GLY A 179 -6.64 -1.42 15.06
CA GLY A 179 -5.35 -1.70 15.66
C GLY A 179 -5.36 -2.96 16.53
N ALA A 180 -6.42 -3.20 17.30
CA ALA A 180 -6.60 -4.40 18.11
C ALA A 180 -6.75 -5.65 17.21
N LEU A 181 -7.67 -5.63 16.24
CA LEU A 181 -7.90 -6.74 15.28
C LEU A 181 -6.61 -7.16 14.57
N THR A 182 -5.80 -6.18 14.15
CA THR A 182 -4.61 -6.39 13.32
C THR A 182 -3.29 -6.43 14.11
N THR A 183 -3.37 -6.41 15.44
CA THR A 183 -2.19 -6.58 16.29
C THR A 183 -1.55 -7.94 16.01
N SER A 184 -0.23 -7.94 15.88
CA SER A 184 0.56 -9.16 15.73
C SER A 184 1.16 -9.49 17.08
N ASP A 185 1.06 -10.75 17.48
CA ASP A 185 1.78 -11.25 18.63
C ASP A 185 3.29 -11.32 18.32
N SER A 186 4.08 -11.69 19.33
CA SER A 186 5.53 -11.76 19.17
C SER A 186 5.96 -12.84 18.18
N SER A 187 5.19 -13.94 18.07
CA SER A 187 5.39 -15.05 17.12
C SER A 187 5.20 -14.61 15.67
N ASP A 188 4.11 -13.91 15.38
CA ASP A 188 3.78 -13.33 14.09
C ASP A 188 4.87 -12.36 13.63
N LEU A 189 5.25 -11.43 14.51
CA LEU A 189 6.29 -10.44 14.21
C LEU A 189 7.63 -11.11 13.93
N ARG A 190 7.96 -12.16 14.70
CA ARG A 190 9.15 -12.98 14.46
C ARG A 190 9.09 -13.65 13.10
N LEU A 191 7.98 -14.29 12.75
CA LEU A 191 7.83 -14.98 11.47
C LEU A 191 7.95 -14.03 10.28
N VAL A 192 7.25 -12.90 10.31
CA VAL A 192 7.36 -11.86 9.25
C VAL A 192 8.78 -11.33 9.13
N SER A 193 9.46 -11.11 10.27
CA SER A 193 10.87 -10.71 10.29
C SER A 193 11.77 -11.76 9.63
N MET A 194 11.52 -13.06 9.86
CA MET A 194 12.28 -14.15 9.25
C MET A 194 12.04 -14.26 7.74
N ILE A 195 10.78 -14.10 7.28
CA ILE A 195 10.45 -14.08 5.84
C ILE A 195 11.15 -12.91 5.13
N LYS A 196 11.14 -11.71 5.74
CA LYS A 196 11.86 -10.54 5.23
C LYS A 196 13.38 -10.74 5.22
N ASP A 197 13.93 -11.34 6.26
CA ASP A 197 15.37 -11.62 6.33
C ASP A 197 15.80 -12.63 5.24
N ILE A 198 14.98 -13.64 4.95
CA ILE A 198 15.20 -14.54 3.80
C ILE A 198 15.25 -13.71 2.51
N LYS A 199 14.23 -12.89 2.26
CA LYS A 199 14.17 -12.04 1.04
C LYS A 199 15.40 -11.16 0.88
N ASN A 200 15.79 -10.47 1.96
CA ASN A 200 16.93 -9.56 1.95
C ASN A 200 18.26 -10.30 1.80
N SER A 201 18.39 -11.47 2.44
CA SER A 201 19.60 -12.30 2.32
C SER A 201 19.79 -12.80 0.90
N PHE A 202 18.74 -13.27 0.23
CA PHE A 202 18.82 -13.71 -1.16
C PHE A 202 19.04 -12.56 -2.15
N ALA A 203 18.47 -11.39 -1.89
CA ALA A 203 18.76 -10.19 -2.69
C ALA A 203 20.24 -9.77 -2.56
N GLY A 204 20.79 -9.82 -1.33
CA GLY A 204 22.21 -9.58 -1.08
C GLY A 204 23.10 -10.62 -1.77
N LEU A 205 22.72 -11.90 -1.70
CA LEU A 205 23.44 -13.00 -2.35
C LEU A 205 23.49 -12.83 -3.88
N ASN A 206 22.37 -12.41 -4.49
CA ASN A 206 22.34 -12.13 -5.92
C ASN A 206 23.38 -11.06 -6.29
N THR A 207 23.41 -9.95 -5.54
CA THR A 207 24.40 -8.88 -5.74
C THR A 207 25.82 -9.40 -5.58
N GLN A 208 26.10 -10.21 -4.54
CA GLN A 208 27.43 -10.78 -4.31
C GLN A 208 27.88 -11.65 -5.48
N ILE A 209 27.05 -12.60 -5.93
CA ILE A 209 27.39 -13.52 -7.02
C ILE A 209 27.56 -12.78 -8.35
N MET A 210 26.69 -11.81 -8.64
CA MET A 210 26.68 -11.11 -9.94
C MET A 210 27.77 -10.05 -10.07
N VAL A 211 28.26 -9.49 -8.95
CA VAL A 211 29.20 -8.35 -8.96
C VAL A 211 30.61 -8.75 -8.53
N ASN A 212 30.76 -9.66 -7.56
CA ASN A 212 32.05 -9.92 -6.91
C ASN A 212 32.73 -11.21 -7.37
N ASP A 213 32.20 -11.88 -8.40
CA ASP A 213 32.73 -13.14 -8.94
C ASP A 213 33.07 -14.18 -7.86
N SER A 214 32.21 -14.24 -6.83
CA SER A 214 32.43 -15.05 -5.64
C SER A 214 31.47 -16.25 -5.62
N GLU A 215 31.97 -17.35 -5.07
CA GLU A 215 31.10 -18.46 -4.67
C GLU A 215 30.18 -18.03 -3.52
N VAL A 216 29.20 -18.88 -3.20
CA VAL A 216 28.31 -18.66 -2.05
C VAL A 216 29.09 -18.83 -0.75
N GLU A 217 29.31 -17.74 -0.04
CA GLU A 217 29.89 -17.79 1.30
C GLU A 217 28.89 -18.36 2.33
N ARG A 218 29.35 -19.31 3.16
CA ARG A 218 28.59 -19.91 4.28
C ARG A 218 27.21 -20.43 3.86
N PRO A 219 27.12 -21.40 2.93
CA PRO A 219 25.84 -21.89 2.43
C PRO A 219 24.95 -22.51 3.53
N GLU A 220 25.54 -23.02 4.61
CA GLU A 220 24.83 -23.58 5.75
C GLU A 220 23.93 -22.53 6.42
N ALA A 221 24.33 -21.26 6.44
CA ALA A 221 23.56 -20.18 7.06
C ALA A 221 22.20 -19.98 6.38
N TYR A 222 22.15 -20.06 5.05
CA TYR A 222 20.91 -19.95 4.28
C TYR A 222 19.98 -21.14 4.55
N ILE A 223 20.54 -22.36 4.62
CA ILE A 223 19.77 -23.56 4.91
C ILE A 223 19.18 -23.50 6.33
N ILE A 224 19.96 -23.04 7.32
CA ILE A 224 19.49 -22.85 8.69
C ILE A 224 18.35 -21.82 8.73
N LYS A 225 18.52 -20.65 8.09
CA LYS A 225 17.47 -19.62 8.00
C LYS A 225 16.17 -20.16 7.41
N LEU A 226 16.25 -20.90 6.30
CA LEU A 226 15.07 -21.53 5.67
C LEU A 226 14.39 -22.55 6.59
N LYS A 227 15.17 -23.39 7.28
CA LYS A 227 14.64 -24.39 8.23
C LYS A 227 13.97 -23.76 9.45
N GLU A 228 14.61 -22.76 10.05
CA GLU A 228 14.05 -22.05 11.19
C GLU A 228 12.76 -21.31 10.80
N CYS A 229 12.74 -20.66 9.64
CA CYS A 229 11.54 -19.99 9.15
C CYS A 229 10.43 -20.98 8.85
N LYS A 230 10.74 -22.14 8.24
CA LYS A 230 9.77 -23.23 8.04
C LYS A 230 9.16 -23.71 9.37
N LYS A 231 10.00 -23.88 10.39
CA LYS A 231 9.53 -24.30 11.73
C LYS A 231 8.57 -23.26 12.32
N SER A 232 8.99 -21.99 12.35
CA SER A 232 8.14 -20.90 12.85
C SER A 232 6.85 -20.74 12.04
N PHE A 233 6.89 -20.95 10.72
CA PHE A 233 5.72 -20.86 9.85
C PHE A 233 4.68 -21.94 10.19
N ASN A 234 5.13 -23.18 10.37
CA ASN A 234 4.25 -24.29 10.75
C ASN A 234 3.71 -24.13 12.19
N GLU A 235 4.48 -23.52 13.09
CA GLU A 235 4.05 -23.25 14.47
C GLU A 235 2.94 -22.19 14.52
N VAL A 236 3.03 -21.15 13.69
CA VAL A 236 2.07 -20.03 13.70
C VAL A 236 0.80 -20.34 12.91
N LEU A 237 0.92 -20.90 11.71
CA LEU A 237 -0.25 -21.13 10.84
C LEU A 237 -0.85 -22.54 10.99
N HIS A 238 -0.17 -23.44 11.71
CA HIS A 238 -0.54 -24.86 11.83
C HIS A 238 -0.75 -25.58 10.48
N GLU A 239 -0.19 -25.02 9.39
CA GLU A 239 -0.34 -25.53 8.03
C GLU A 239 1.03 -25.90 7.44
N LYS A 240 1.09 -27.01 6.69
CA LYS A 240 2.30 -27.39 5.95
C LYS A 240 2.41 -26.61 4.64
N THR A 241 3.63 -26.23 4.28
CA THR A 241 3.92 -25.63 2.96
C THR A 241 5.15 -26.27 2.33
N ASN A 242 5.11 -26.47 1.01
CA ASN A 242 6.22 -26.95 0.21
C ASN A 242 7.16 -25.81 -0.23
N TYR A 243 6.78 -24.55 -0.03
CA TYR A 243 7.57 -23.39 -0.47
C TYR A 243 8.99 -23.39 0.08
N PHE A 244 9.18 -23.76 1.35
CA PHE A 244 10.52 -23.84 1.95
C PHE A 244 11.37 -24.97 1.35
N ASP A 245 10.75 -26.08 0.93
CA ASP A 245 11.46 -27.17 0.28
C ASP A 245 11.90 -26.77 -1.13
N ILE A 246 11.03 -26.07 -1.87
CA ILE A 246 11.36 -25.49 -3.18
C ILE A 246 12.46 -24.43 -3.05
N LEU A 247 12.37 -23.52 -2.07
CA LEU A 247 13.42 -22.53 -1.81
C LEU A 247 14.76 -23.18 -1.51
N THR A 248 14.75 -24.28 -0.75
CA THR A 248 15.98 -25.03 -0.45
C THR A 248 16.57 -25.64 -1.72
N GLN A 249 15.75 -26.24 -2.58
CA GLN A 249 16.20 -26.80 -3.87
C GLN A 249 16.78 -25.71 -4.79
N LEU A 250 16.07 -24.59 -4.95
CA LEU A 250 16.54 -23.46 -5.76
C LEU A 250 17.85 -22.89 -5.22
N PHE A 251 18.00 -22.79 -3.90
CA PHE A 251 19.26 -22.35 -3.29
C PHE A 251 20.43 -23.30 -3.59
N LEU A 252 20.22 -24.61 -3.51
CA LEU A 252 21.26 -25.59 -3.84
C LEU A 252 21.68 -25.49 -5.32
N GLU A 253 20.73 -25.22 -6.20
CA GLU A 253 20.99 -24.96 -7.63
C GLU A 253 21.77 -23.66 -7.85
N VAL A 254 21.36 -22.56 -7.19
CA VAL A 254 22.10 -21.29 -7.19
C VAL A 254 23.55 -21.50 -6.72
N ARG A 255 23.76 -22.25 -5.64
CA ARG A 255 25.11 -22.56 -5.13
C ARG A 255 25.96 -23.29 -6.18
N ASN A 256 25.39 -24.29 -6.84
CA ASN A 256 26.10 -25.04 -7.87
C ASN A 256 26.47 -24.13 -9.06
N LEU A 257 25.50 -23.39 -9.59
CA LEU A 257 25.71 -22.48 -10.71
C LEU A 257 26.68 -21.33 -10.37
N ALA A 258 26.66 -20.83 -9.14
CA ALA A 258 27.60 -19.81 -8.67
C ALA A 258 29.05 -20.33 -8.64
N SER A 259 29.27 -21.58 -8.21
CA SER A 259 30.60 -22.21 -8.26
C SER A 259 31.05 -22.43 -9.70
N LEU A 260 30.16 -22.91 -10.59
CA LEU A 260 30.47 -23.05 -12.02
C LEU A 260 30.80 -21.70 -12.67
N ARG A 261 30.04 -20.64 -12.36
CA ARG A 261 30.32 -19.27 -12.81
C ARG A 261 31.67 -18.79 -12.30
N CYS A 262 31.97 -18.94 -11.02
CA CYS A 262 33.24 -18.54 -10.42
C CYS A 262 34.43 -19.27 -11.06
N ALA A 263 34.29 -20.59 -11.30
CA ALA A 263 35.30 -21.39 -11.97
C ALA A 263 35.52 -20.95 -13.43
N GLU A 264 34.45 -20.64 -14.16
CA GLU A 264 34.52 -20.12 -15.53
C GLU A 264 35.21 -18.76 -15.57
N LEU A 265 34.82 -17.83 -14.71
CA LEU A 265 35.39 -16.48 -14.67
C LEU A 265 36.85 -16.46 -14.18
N SER A 266 37.20 -17.37 -13.27
CA SER A 266 38.58 -17.56 -12.83
C SER A 266 39.52 -17.96 -13.96
N ARG A 267 39.01 -18.58 -15.04
CA ARG A 267 39.83 -18.88 -16.24
C ARG A 267 40.27 -17.63 -16.98
N TYR A 268 39.60 -16.49 -16.77
CA TYR A 268 39.85 -15.24 -17.49
C TYR A 268 40.66 -14.21 -16.68
N LYS A 269 41.35 -14.62 -15.60
CA LYS A 269 42.29 -13.76 -14.86
C LYS A 269 43.41 -13.23 -15.77
N VAL A 270 44.00 -12.09 -15.41
CA VAL A 270 44.92 -11.26 -16.22
C VAL A 270 45.97 -12.07 -17.02
N ASP A 271 46.68 -13.00 -16.38
CA ASP A 271 47.69 -13.86 -17.04
C ASP A 271 47.14 -14.73 -18.18
N ASN A 272 45.88 -15.18 -18.08
CA ASN A 272 45.24 -15.98 -19.13
C ASN A 272 44.68 -15.10 -20.25
N LYS A 273 44.34 -13.85 -19.96
CA LYS A 273 43.86 -12.91 -20.98
C LYS A 273 44.98 -12.50 -21.94
N GLU A 274 46.19 -12.25 -21.42
CA GLU A 274 47.37 -12.02 -22.26
C GLU A 274 47.67 -13.24 -23.13
N ARG A 275 47.66 -14.44 -22.55
CA ARG A 275 47.80 -15.69 -23.32
C ARG A 275 46.74 -15.88 -24.41
N LEU A 276 45.49 -15.50 -24.15
CA LEU A 276 44.42 -15.56 -25.17
C LEU A 276 44.66 -14.53 -26.29
N ILE A 277 45.23 -13.37 -25.98
CA ILE A 277 45.62 -12.37 -26.98
C ILE A 277 46.81 -12.87 -27.82
N ASP A 278 47.79 -13.50 -27.20
CA ASP A 278 48.94 -14.09 -27.91
C ASP A 278 48.47 -15.24 -28.82
N GLN A 279 47.65 -16.16 -28.30
CA GLN A 279 47.05 -17.24 -29.10
C GLN A 279 46.20 -16.71 -30.26
N LYS A 280 45.51 -15.59 -30.05
CA LYS A 280 44.76 -14.92 -31.13
C LYS A 280 45.72 -14.44 -32.22
N GLN A 281 46.83 -13.80 -31.85
CA GLN A 281 47.83 -13.31 -32.81
C GLN A 281 48.46 -14.45 -33.60
N ASP A 282 48.78 -15.58 -32.94
CA ASP A 282 49.34 -16.76 -33.60
C ASP A 282 48.35 -17.36 -34.62
N VAL A 283 47.09 -17.53 -34.23
CA VAL A 283 46.04 -18.05 -35.13
C VAL A 283 45.77 -17.07 -36.28
N GLU A 284 45.74 -15.76 -36.02
CA GLU A 284 45.60 -14.73 -37.06
C GLU A 284 46.78 -14.76 -38.04
N TYR A 285 48.00 -15.01 -37.56
CA TYR A 285 49.19 -15.15 -38.40
C TYR A 285 49.12 -16.40 -39.29
N GLU A 286 48.75 -17.56 -38.74
CA GLU A 286 48.57 -18.80 -39.50
C GLU A 286 47.50 -18.66 -40.59
N ILE A 287 46.36 -18.03 -40.25
CA ILE A 287 45.30 -17.68 -41.20
C ILE A 287 45.88 -16.80 -42.33
N CYS A 288 46.63 -15.75 -41.98
CA CYS A 288 47.24 -14.86 -42.97
C CYS A 288 48.22 -15.60 -43.90
N GLU A 289 49.01 -16.54 -43.39
CA GLU A 289 49.96 -17.31 -44.20
C GLU A 289 49.25 -18.26 -45.17
N ILE A 290 48.20 -18.95 -44.73
CA ILE A 290 47.35 -19.77 -45.62
C ILE A 290 46.72 -18.90 -46.71
N GLU A 291 46.22 -17.70 -46.33
CA GLU A 291 45.62 -16.79 -47.29
C GLU A 291 46.61 -16.25 -48.32
N ARG A 292 47.84 -15.98 -47.88
CA ARG A 292 48.92 -15.46 -48.73
C ARG A 292 49.41 -16.52 -49.72
N THR A 293 49.61 -17.75 -49.25
CA THR A 293 50.07 -18.87 -50.08
C THR A 293 49.01 -19.34 -51.06
N SER A 294 47.73 -19.22 -50.71
CA SER A 294 46.59 -19.63 -51.54
C SER A 294 46.04 -18.52 -52.45
N ASN A 295 46.72 -17.35 -52.55
CA ASN A 295 46.24 -16.14 -53.25
C ASN A 295 44.87 -15.59 -52.76
N ILE A 296 44.37 -16.08 -51.64
CA ILE A 296 43.09 -15.67 -51.05
C ILE A 296 43.16 -14.23 -50.53
N SER A 297 44.32 -13.78 -50.02
CA SER A 297 44.50 -12.39 -49.57
C SER A 297 44.21 -11.38 -50.68
N ILE A 298 44.59 -11.70 -51.92
CA ILE A 298 44.36 -10.84 -53.09
C ILE A 298 42.86 -10.78 -53.40
N LEU A 299 42.20 -11.94 -53.42
CA LEU A 299 40.76 -12.05 -53.69
C LEU A 299 39.92 -11.35 -52.59
N LYS A 300 40.34 -11.47 -51.32
CA LYS A 300 39.73 -10.73 -50.20
C LYS A 300 39.92 -9.23 -50.34
N ALA A 301 41.12 -8.77 -50.72
CA ALA A 301 41.40 -7.35 -50.94
C ALA A 301 40.56 -6.80 -52.11
N GLU A 302 40.44 -7.53 -53.22
CA GLU A 302 39.59 -7.16 -54.35
C GLU A 302 38.11 -7.09 -53.93
N LEU A 303 37.61 -8.10 -53.21
CA LEU A 303 36.25 -8.09 -52.69
C LEU A 303 36.02 -6.89 -51.76
N LYS A 304 37.00 -6.56 -50.92
CA LYS A 304 36.93 -5.39 -50.02
C LYS A 304 36.88 -4.09 -50.82
N GLN A 305 37.70 -3.92 -51.85
CA GLN A 305 37.64 -2.73 -52.72
C GLN A 305 36.27 -2.53 -53.34
N ILE A 306 35.65 -3.61 -53.85
CA ILE A 306 34.29 -3.54 -54.40
C ILE A 306 33.28 -3.14 -53.32
N LYS A 307 33.38 -3.71 -52.10
CA LYS A 307 32.49 -3.37 -50.98
C LYS A 307 32.67 -1.92 -50.49
N ASP A 308 33.90 -1.42 -50.46
CA ASP A 308 34.23 -0.05 -50.05
C ASP A 308 33.74 0.96 -51.09
N GLU A 309 33.79 0.62 -52.38
CA GLU A 309 33.21 1.44 -53.43
C GLU A 309 31.68 1.54 -53.31
N GLU A 310 30.98 0.43 -53.03
CA GLU A 310 29.54 0.44 -52.73
C GLU A 310 29.21 1.33 -51.53
N LYS A 311 30.07 1.34 -50.52
CA LYS A 311 29.92 2.19 -49.33
C LYS A 311 30.10 3.66 -49.69
N ARG A 312 31.17 4.01 -50.41
CA ARG A 312 31.42 5.38 -50.90
C ARG A 312 30.30 5.91 -51.80
N LEU A 313 29.76 5.06 -52.68
CA LEU A 313 28.61 5.41 -53.53
C LEU A 313 27.35 5.67 -52.68
N GLY A 314 27.15 4.87 -51.63
CA GLY A 314 26.11 5.09 -50.62
C GLY A 314 26.27 6.44 -49.92
N GLU A 315 27.45 6.71 -49.37
CA GLU A 315 27.76 7.93 -48.63
C GLU A 315 27.51 9.18 -49.48
N ARG A 316 27.93 9.16 -50.76
CA ARG A 316 27.67 10.25 -51.73
C ARG A 316 26.20 10.48 -52.05
N SER A 317 25.35 9.48 -51.76
CA SER A 317 23.91 9.51 -52.05
C SER A 317 23.06 9.55 -50.76
N GLY A 318 23.67 9.86 -49.60
CA GLY A 318 22.98 9.94 -48.31
C GLY A 318 22.50 8.59 -47.75
N LYS A 319 23.08 7.46 -48.18
CA LYS A 319 22.75 6.11 -47.73
C LYS A 319 23.99 5.45 -47.10
N THR A 320 23.80 4.45 -46.24
CA THR A 320 24.92 3.68 -45.67
C THR A 320 25.68 2.85 -46.71
N ARG A 321 25.01 2.45 -47.81
CA ARG A 321 25.59 1.66 -48.90
C ARG A 321 24.69 1.68 -50.13
N ILE A 322 25.27 1.67 -51.33
CA ILE A 322 24.57 1.39 -52.59
C ILE A 322 25.24 0.20 -53.28
N TYR A 323 24.48 -0.87 -53.48
CA TYR A 323 24.97 -2.07 -54.16
C TYR A 323 25.03 -1.87 -55.67
N PHE A 324 26.02 -2.50 -56.32
CA PHE A 324 26.06 -2.58 -57.77
C PHE A 324 24.82 -3.32 -58.30
N LYS A 325 24.25 -2.85 -59.42
CA LYS A 325 23.07 -3.47 -60.04
C LYS A 325 23.39 -4.89 -60.50
N LYS A 326 22.39 -5.78 -60.43
CA LYS A 326 22.49 -7.15 -60.92
C LYS A 326 22.95 -7.16 -62.39
N ASP A 327 23.75 -8.17 -62.75
CA ASP A 327 24.31 -8.38 -64.09
C ASP A 327 25.32 -7.31 -64.56
N THR A 328 25.76 -6.41 -63.68
CA THR A 328 26.91 -5.53 -63.96
C THR A 328 28.23 -6.26 -63.72
N PRO A 329 29.32 -5.88 -64.42
CA PRO A 329 30.64 -6.51 -64.24
C PRO A 329 31.11 -6.55 -62.78
N LYS A 330 30.93 -5.46 -62.02
CA LYS A 330 31.30 -5.38 -60.59
C LYS A 330 30.39 -6.22 -59.69
N TYR A 331 29.10 -6.32 -59.99
CA TYR A 331 28.20 -7.21 -59.27
C TYR A 331 28.58 -8.68 -59.50
N ASN A 332 28.80 -9.07 -60.76
CA ASN A 332 29.15 -10.45 -61.13
C ASN A 332 30.49 -10.84 -60.51
N ARG A 333 31.51 -9.97 -60.60
CA ARG A 333 32.81 -10.19 -59.96
C ARG A 333 32.70 -10.34 -58.45
N LYS A 334 31.85 -9.55 -57.78
CA LYS A 334 31.59 -9.69 -56.34
C LYS A 334 30.96 -11.04 -55.98
N GLN A 335 30.04 -11.55 -56.78
CA GLN A 335 29.43 -12.87 -56.54
C GLN A 335 30.42 -14.00 -56.80
N GLU A 336 31.21 -13.90 -57.87
CA GLU A 336 32.29 -14.82 -58.18
C GLU A 336 33.33 -14.88 -57.05
N LEU A 337 33.83 -13.72 -56.59
CA LEU A 337 34.76 -13.65 -55.47
C LEU A 337 34.17 -14.26 -54.18
N LYS A 338 32.88 -14.05 -53.91
CA LYS A 338 32.21 -14.69 -52.77
C LYS A 338 32.12 -16.21 -52.92
N ALA A 339 31.83 -16.71 -54.12
CA ALA A 339 31.75 -18.15 -54.38
C ALA A 339 33.12 -18.81 -54.20
N ILE A 340 34.18 -18.23 -54.78
CA ILE A 340 35.56 -18.72 -54.65
C ILE A 340 36.01 -18.73 -53.19
N LEU A 341 35.78 -17.64 -52.45
CA LEU A 341 36.16 -17.57 -51.04
C LEU A 341 35.41 -18.59 -50.17
N LYS A 342 34.11 -18.80 -50.46
CA LYS A 342 33.28 -19.77 -49.74
C LYS A 342 33.72 -21.20 -50.04
N GLU A 343 33.98 -21.51 -51.30
CA GLU A 343 34.48 -22.83 -51.72
C GLU A 343 35.84 -23.13 -51.08
N PHE A 344 36.73 -22.13 -50.99
CA PHE A 344 38.00 -22.27 -50.28
C PHE A 344 37.81 -22.55 -48.79
N GLU A 345 36.91 -21.82 -48.11
CA GLU A 345 36.61 -22.05 -46.69
C GLU A 345 35.99 -23.43 -46.42
N GLU A 346 35.19 -23.95 -47.36
CA GLU A 346 34.56 -25.26 -47.23
C GLU A 346 35.51 -26.42 -47.59
N SER A 347 36.45 -26.21 -48.50
CA SER A 347 37.39 -27.24 -48.98
C SER A 347 38.70 -27.32 -48.21
N ASN A 348 39.11 -26.25 -47.53
CA ASN A 348 40.31 -26.22 -46.69
C ASN A 348 39.94 -26.42 -45.20
N GLU A 349 39.99 -27.69 -44.75
CA GLU A 349 39.62 -28.05 -43.38
C GLU A 349 40.52 -27.39 -42.32
N ASP A 350 41.81 -27.19 -42.59
CA ASP A 350 42.74 -26.52 -41.66
C ASP A 350 42.36 -25.04 -41.50
N TYR A 351 42.09 -24.34 -42.60
CA TYR A 351 41.65 -22.95 -42.61
C TYR A 351 40.32 -22.77 -41.85
N LYS A 352 39.38 -23.68 -42.07
CA LYS A 352 38.07 -23.70 -41.40
C LYS A 352 38.21 -23.99 -39.90
N ALA A 353 39.11 -24.89 -39.50
CA ALA A 353 39.40 -25.16 -38.11
C ALA A 353 40.03 -23.94 -37.41
N LEU A 354 40.94 -23.24 -38.08
CA LEU A 354 41.55 -22.00 -37.58
C LEU A 354 40.53 -20.87 -37.43
N LEU A 355 39.59 -20.70 -38.37
CA LEU A 355 38.51 -19.72 -38.24
C LEU A 355 37.58 -20.01 -37.04
N ARG A 356 37.24 -21.28 -36.80
CA ARG A 356 36.47 -21.68 -35.60
C ARG A 356 37.23 -21.39 -34.32
N LYS A 357 38.52 -21.73 -34.28
CA LYS A 357 39.40 -21.46 -33.13
C LYS A 357 39.51 -19.96 -32.86
N LEU A 358 39.60 -19.13 -33.90
CA LEU A 358 39.61 -17.67 -33.77
C LEU A 358 38.29 -17.13 -33.19
N ASP A 359 37.15 -17.68 -33.60
CA ASP A 359 35.82 -17.30 -33.07
C ASP A 359 35.66 -17.68 -31.58
N GLU A 360 36.13 -18.87 -31.20
CA GLU A 360 36.17 -19.34 -29.81
C GLU A 360 37.06 -18.44 -28.93
N ILE A 361 38.24 -18.06 -29.42
CA ILE A 361 39.16 -17.16 -28.70
C ILE A 361 38.54 -15.75 -28.57
N ASN A 362 37.95 -15.20 -29.64
CA ASN A 362 37.31 -13.89 -29.58
C ASN A 362 36.13 -13.85 -28.61
N THR A 363 35.30 -14.90 -28.59
CA THR A 363 34.19 -15.05 -27.63
C THR A 363 34.71 -15.11 -26.20
N SER A 364 35.80 -15.86 -25.96
CA SER A 364 36.46 -15.95 -24.65
C SER A 364 37.00 -14.60 -24.18
N ILE A 365 37.62 -13.81 -25.07
CA ILE A 365 38.09 -12.45 -24.77
C ILE A 365 36.92 -11.50 -24.47
N GLN A 366 35.82 -11.60 -25.21
CA GLN A 366 34.63 -10.78 -24.98
C GLN A 366 33.96 -11.09 -23.63
N ASN A 367 33.87 -12.36 -23.25
CA ASN A 367 33.36 -12.79 -21.95
C ASN A 367 34.27 -12.31 -20.81
N ALA A 368 35.59 -12.45 -20.97
CA ALA A 368 36.58 -11.90 -20.04
C ALA A 368 36.44 -10.39 -19.82
N ASN A 369 36.13 -9.63 -20.88
CA ASN A 369 35.97 -8.17 -20.80
C ASN A 369 34.63 -7.74 -20.19
N SER A 370 33.60 -8.58 -20.29
CA SER A 370 32.25 -8.23 -19.84
C SER A 370 31.91 -8.76 -18.44
N GLY A 371 32.74 -9.65 -17.87
CA GLY A 371 32.45 -10.31 -16.59
C GLY A 371 31.23 -11.22 -16.65
N LYS A 372 30.82 -11.63 -17.86
CA LYS A 372 29.61 -12.42 -18.10
C LYS A 372 29.93 -13.89 -18.24
N SER A 373 29.06 -14.72 -17.71
CA SER A 373 29.08 -16.17 -17.90
C SER A 373 27.81 -16.66 -18.57
N GLN A 374 27.86 -17.84 -19.18
CA GLN A 374 26.68 -18.53 -19.71
C GLN A 374 25.64 -18.85 -18.62
N TYR A 375 26.02 -18.85 -17.34
CA TYR A 375 25.14 -19.17 -16.22
C TYR A 375 24.33 -17.96 -15.72
N ASP A 376 24.68 -16.74 -16.13
CA ASP A 376 24.10 -15.50 -15.58
C ASP A 376 22.58 -15.40 -15.82
N ALA A 377 22.12 -15.85 -16.99
CA ALA A 377 20.69 -15.84 -17.34
C ALA A 377 19.88 -16.79 -16.45
N THR A 378 20.39 -18.02 -16.26
CA THR A 378 19.76 -19.03 -15.40
C THR A 378 19.76 -18.59 -13.94
N LEU A 379 20.90 -18.09 -13.43
CA LEU A 379 21.01 -17.55 -12.07
C LEU A 379 20.00 -16.41 -11.85
N SER A 380 19.89 -15.47 -12.79
CA SER A 380 18.93 -14.37 -12.72
C SER A 380 17.49 -14.88 -12.63
N ALA A 381 17.12 -15.88 -13.44
CA ALA A 381 15.80 -16.49 -13.41
C ALA A 381 15.50 -17.20 -12.07
N LEU A 382 16.50 -17.89 -11.47
CA LEU A 382 16.36 -18.53 -10.17
C LEU A 382 16.12 -17.49 -9.06
N PHE A 383 16.82 -16.36 -9.06
CA PHE A 383 16.61 -15.30 -8.08
C PHE A 383 15.23 -14.63 -8.18
N VAL A 384 14.72 -14.43 -9.40
CA VAL A 384 13.33 -13.97 -9.60
C VAL A 384 12.35 -14.96 -8.97
N ARG A 385 12.51 -16.26 -9.25
CA ARG A 385 11.66 -17.31 -8.71
C ARG A 385 11.72 -17.40 -7.17
N ILE A 386 12.90 -17.25 -6.58
CA ILE A 386 13.08 -17.17 -5.11
C ILE A 386 12.31 -15.97 -4.54
N SER A 387 12.38 -14.80 -5.19
CA SER A 387 11.64 -13.60 -4.78
C SER A 387 10.14 -13.83 -4.82
N ASP A 388 9.62 -14.43 -5.89
CA ASP A 388 8.20 -14.73 -6.06
C ASP A 388 7.68 -15.70 -4.99
N ILE A 389 8.41 -16.78 -4.72
CA ILE A 389 8.05 -17.74 -3.66
C ILE A 389 8.07 -17.05 -2.30
N THR A 390 9.04 -16.19 -2.02
CA THR A 390 9.11 -15.46 -0.75
C THR A 390 7.93 -14.49 -0.60
N ASN A 391 7.50 -13.83 -1.67
CA ASN A 391 6.29 -13.00 -1.67
C ASN A 391 5.01 -13.84 -1.46
N ASN A 392 4.95 -15.04 -2.04
CA ASN A 392 3.82 -15.96 -1.84
C ASN A 392 3.77 -16.51 -0.41
N LEU A 393 4.92 -16.75 0.24
CA LEU A 393 4.98 -17.07 1.66
C LEU A 393 4.40 -15.95 2.52
N GLN A 394 4.76 -14.68 2.25
CA GLN A 394 4.19 -13.53 2.94
C GLN A 394 2.67 -13.46 2.74
N LYS A 395 2.18 -13.58 1.50
CA LYS A 395 0.74 -13.59 1.22
C LYS A 395 0.00 -14.70 1.96
N LYS A 396 0.58 -15.90 2.00
CA LYS A 396 -0.02 -17.05 2.68
C LYS A 396 -0.09 -16.83 4.19
N PHE A 397 0.95 -16.23 4.78
CA PHE A 397 0.92 -15.79 6.17
C PHE A 397 -0.18 -14.75 6.41
N ASP A 398 -0.27 -13.72 5.56
CA ASP A 398 -1.27 -12.67 5.71
C ASP A 398 -2.72 -13.21 5.58
N GLN A 399 -2.94 -14.25 4.77
CA GLN A 399 -4.24 -14.91 4.59
C GLN A 399 -4.61 -15.90 5.71
N GLY A 400 -3.63 -16.63 6.24
CA GLY A 400 -3.86 -17.63 7.29
C GLY A 400 -3.96 -17.04 8.70
N LYS A 401 -3.71 -15.73 8.85
CA LYS A 401 -3.75 -15.05 10.12
C LYS A 401 -5.20 -14.73 10.53
N SER A 402 -5.64 -15.31 11.64
CA SER A 402 -6.89 -14.92 12.30
C SER A 402 -6.79 -13.51 12.89
N LEU A 403 -7.90 -12.77 12.84
CA LEU A 403 -8.01 -11.48 13.53
C LEU A 403 -8.16 -11.73 15.04
N ASN A 404 -7.64 -10.80 15.85
CA ASN A 404 -7.82 -10.86 17.30
C ASN A 404 -9.23 -10.42 17.70
N ALA A 405 -9.68 -10.79 18.89
CA ALA A 405 -10.85 -10.14 19.50
C ALA A 405 -10.54 -8.70 19.91
N VAL A 406 -11.57 -7.83 19.92
CA VAL A 406 -11.47 -6.46 20.42
C VAL A 406 -12.26 -6.32 21.72
N ASP A 407 -11.62 -5.77 22.74
CA ASP A 407 -12.30 -5.42 23.98
C ASP A 407 -12.66 -3.92 23.98
N PHE A 408 -13.96 -3.63 23.89
CA PHE A 408 -14.49 -2.28 23.96
C PHE A 408 -14.88 -1.84 25.38
N SER A 409 -14.91 -2.76 26.36
CA SER A 409 -15.33 -2.45 27.73
C SER A 409 -14.38 -1.51 28.46
N CYS A 410 -13.15 -1.41 27.98
CA CYS A 410 -12.14 -0.49 28.50
C CYS A 410 -12.28 0.95 27.98
N ILE A 411 -13.16 1.21 27.00
CA ILE A 411 -13.35 2.55 26.42
C ILE A 411 -14.49 3.25 27.12
N GLU A 412 -14.21 4.37 27.77
CA GLU A 412 -15.22 5.21 28.41
C GLU A 412 -15.26 6.58 27.74
N TYR A 413 -16.48 7.12 27.60
CA TYR A 413 -16.70 8.50 27.17
C TYR A 413 -17.64 9.18 28.16
N THR A 414 -17.32 10.42 28.50
CA THR A 414 -18.23 11.32 29.21
C THR A 414 -18.07 12.75 28.66
N GLN A 415 -19.11 13.57 28.75
CA GLN A 415 -19.01 14.98 28.36
C GLN A 415 -17.98 15.76 29.22
N GLU A 416 -17.80 15.37 30.49
CA GLU A 416 -16.92 16.06 31.44
C GLU A 416 -15.43 15.68 31.24
N TYR A 417 -15.13 14.39 31.05
CA TYR A 417 -13.76 13.89 31.01
C TYR A 417 -13.26 13.60 29.59
N GLY A 418 -14.15 13.51 28.60
CA GLY A 418 -13.81 13.15 27.22
C GLY A 418 -13.70 11.65 27.02
N LEU A 419 -12.86 11.24 26.07
CA LEU A 419 -12.59 9.83 25.75
C LEU A 419 -11.38 9.33 26.55
N GLU A 420 -11.54 8.23 27.28
CA GLU A 420 -10.49 7.62 28.12
C GLU A 420 -10.47 6.09 27.95
N LEU A 421 -9.30 5.50 28.16
CA LEU A 421 -9.10 4.06 28.24
C LEU A 421 -8.79 3.64 29.69
N ARG A 422 -9.47 2.60 30.17
CA ARG A 422 -9.28 1.97 31.49
C ARG A 422 -8.96 0.49 31.35
N GLU A 423 -7.74 0.20 30.95
CA GLU A 423 -7.26 -1.17 30.76
C GLU A 423 -6.48 -1.65 31.98
N ALA A 424 -7.07 -2.56 32.75
CA ALA A 424 -6.45 -3.10 33.97
C ALA A 424 -5.13 -3.87 33.70
N SER A 425 -4.92 -4.34 32.47
CA SER A 425 -3.72 -5.09 32.08
C SER A 425 -2.51 -4.22 31.72
N GLU A 426 -2.69 -2.91 31.60
CA GLU A 426 -1.66 -2.00 31.12
C GLU A 426 -1.09 -1.15 32.26
N ASP A 427 0.10 -0.62 32.05
CA ASP A 427 0.75 0.23 33.05
C ASP A 427 -0.01 1.55 33.21
N ASN A 428 -0.36 1.87 34.46
CA ASN A 428 -1.17 3.03 34.78
C ASN A 428 -0.49 4.35 34.37
N ASP A 429 0.84 4.44 34.45
CA ASP A 429 1.56 5.68 34.16
C ASP A 429 1.59 5.97 32.65
N GLU A 430 1.76 4.92 31.83
CA GLU A 430 1.72 5.07 30.37
C GLU A 430 0.30 5.35 29.87
N LEU A 431 -0.69 4.66 30.45
CA LEU A 431 -2.09 4.83 30.07
C LEU A 431 -2.60 6.21 30.46
N GLU A 432 -2.17 6.76 31.60
CA GLU A 432 -2.51 8.13 32.00
C GLU A 432 -1.98 9.17 31.01
N TYR A 433 -0.72 9.04 30.56
CA TYR A 433 -0.19 9.92 29.50
C TYR A 433 -0.95 9.75 28.17
N PHE A 434 -1.27 8.51 27.79
CA PHE A 434 -2.07 8.23 26.60
C PHE A 434 -3.45 8.92 26.68
N ASN A 435 -4.13 8.82 27.82
CA ASN A 435 -5.44 9.43 28.07
C ASN A 435 -5.36 10.97 27.97
N VAL A 436 -4.32 11.58 28.53
CA VAL A 436 -4.07 13.03 28.36
C VAL A 436 -3.92 13.40 26.87
N LEU A 437 -3.17 12.59 26.13
CA LEU A 437 -2.92 12.84 24.71
C LEU A 437 -4.19 12.69 23.86
N ILE A 438 -4.94 11.59 24.00
CA ILE A 438 -6.17 11.39 23.22
C ILE A 438 -7.22 12.44 23.58
N LYS A 439 -7.35 12.83 24.85
CA LYS A 439 -8.22 13.93 25.28
C LYS A 439 -7.84 15.24 24.62
N THR A 440 -6.54 15.52 24.50
CA THR A 440 -6.04 16.71 23.78
C THR A 440 -6.43 16.68 22.29
N ILE A 441 -6.40 15.51 21.64
CA ILE A 441 -6.81 15.36 20.23
C ILE A 441 -8.33 15.49 20.07
N VAL A 442 -9.09 14.84 20.95
CA VAL A 442 -10.55 14.75 20.90
C VAL A 442 -11.19 16.09 21.23
N SER A 443 -10.59 16.92 22.09
CA SER A 443 -11.14 18.23 22.47
C SER A 443 -10.98 19.34 21.41
N ARG A 444 -10.49 19.02 20.21
CA ARG A 444 -10.27 19.99 19.14
C ARG A 444 -11.58 20.32 18.42
N GLU A 445 -11.82 21.61 18.17
CA GLU A 445 -12.99 22.05 17.41
C GLU A 445 -12.85 21.85 15.89
N THR A 446 -11.61 21.80 15.39
CA THR A 446 -11.28 21.69 13.96
C THR A 446 -10.30 20.57 13.68
N LEU A 447 -10.50 19.90 12.54
CA LEU A 447 -9.54 18.96 11.98
C LEU A 447 -8.48 19.73 11.20
N GLU A 448 -7.26 19.72 11.71
CA GLU A 448 -6.09 20.28 11.04
C GLU A 448 -5.38 19.18 10.24
N THR A 449 -4.78 19.53 9.11
CA THR A 449 -3.91 18.60 8.37
C THR A 449 -2.72 18.21 9.24
N ILE A 450 -2.45 16.91 9.33
CA ILE A 450 -1.30 16.40 10.07
C ILE A 450 -0.01 16.94 9.43
N SER A 451 0.71 17.74 10.19
CA SER A 451 2.01 18.31 9.85
C SER A 451 3.00 18.05 10.98
N GLU A 452 4.30 18.23 10.71
CA GLU A 452 5.31 18.13 11.76
C GLU A 452 5.07 19.16 12.88
N GLN A 453 4.69 20.40 12.53
CA GLN A 453 4.34 21.44 13.49
C GLN A 453 3.13 21.06 14.34
N PHE A 454 2.11 20.45 13.73
CA PHE A 454 0.95 19.93 14.46
C PHE A 454 1.37 18.88 15.50
N ILE A 455 2.23 17.93 15.11
CA ILE A 455 2.72 16.88 16.02
C ILE A 455 3.54 17.49 17.17
N LEU A 456 4.43 18.44 16.88
CA LEU A 456 5.23 19.11 17.92
C LEU A 456 4.33 19.90 18.89
N SER A 457 3.30 20.59 18.39
CA SER A 457 2.32 21.29 19.23
C SER A 457 1.52 20.32 20.10
N LEU A 458 1.13 19.17 19.55
CA LEU A 458 0.41 18.14 20.30
C LEU A 458 1.26 17.55 21.42
N ILE A 459 2.55 17.30 21.17
CA ILE A 459 3.52 16.86 22.17
C ILE A 459 3.65 17.90 23.27
N GLU A 460 3.80 19.18 22.92
CA GLU A 460 3.92 20.26 23.89
C GLU A 460 2.67 20.39 24.78
N LYS A 461 1.48 20.43 24.17
CA LYS A 461 0.20 20.54 24.89
C LYS A 461 -0.04 19.35 25.82
N SER A 462 0.15 18.13 25.32
CA SER A 462 -0.03 16.91 26.12
C SER A 462 1.01 16.80 27.24
N ALA A 463 2.28 17.16 26.99
CA ALA A 463 3.33 17.15 27.99
C ALA A 463 3.12 18.21 29.08
N ILE A 464 2.54 19.37 28.75
CA ILE A 464 2.14 20.38 29.75
C ILE A 464 0.98 19.86 30.60
N ALA A 465 -0.06 19.30 29.96
CA ALA A 465 -1.21 18.76 30.68
C ALA A 465 -0.82 17.58 31.59
N PHE A 466 0.09 16.71 31.13
CA PHE A 466 0.56 15.56 31.91
C PHE A 466 1.28 15.96 33.20
N LYS A 467 1.88 17.16 33.30
CA LYS A 467 2.51 17.63 34.55
C LYS A 467 1.52 17.76 35.72
N SER A 468 0.23 17.86 35.43
CA SER A 468 -0.82 17.93 36.44
C SER A 468 -1.34 16.55 36.87
N CYS A 469 -0.84 15.48 36.25
CA CYS A 469 -1.27 14.11 36.52
C CYS A 469 -0.42 13.46 37.62
N PRO A 470 -1.01 12.59 38.48
CA PRO A 470 -0.29 11.85 39.51
C PRO A 470 0.95 11.10 39.01
N SER A 471 0.87 10.48 37.83
CA SER A 471 1.99 9.70 37.28
C SER A 471 3.17 10.55 36.82
N TYR A 472 3.07 11.88 36.75
CA TYR A 472 4.20 12.74 36.35
C TYR A 472 5.45 12.57 37.24
N GLU A 473 5.26 12.41 38.55
CA GLU A 473 6.35 12.30 39.52
C GLU A 473 6.92 10.87 39.65
N SER A 474 6.24 9.88 39.06
CA SER A 474 6.69 8.49 39.03
C SER A 474 7.99 8.32 38.22
N GLU A 475 8.66 7.19 38.40
CA GLU A 475 9.86 6.85 37.61
C GLU A 475 9.52 6.76 36.11
N LYS A 476 8.41 6.10 35.75
CA LYS A 476 7.96 5.98 34.36
C LYS A 476 7.47 7.31 33.79
N GLY A 477 6.80 8.14 34.57
CA GLY A 477 6.39 9.49 34.18
C GLY A 477 7.57 10.37 33.81
N LYS A 478 8.66 10.28 34.57
CA LYS A 478 9.92 10.97 34.25
C LYS A 478 10.54 10.45 32.95
N LEU A 479 10.52 9.13 32.71
CA LEU A 479 10.98 8.53 31.45
C LEU A 479 10.14 8.96 30.24
N ILE A 480 8.80 9.03 30.39
CA ILE A 480 7.90 9.56 29.35
C ILE A 480 8.32 10.98 29.00
N MET A 481 8.43 11.86 30.00
CA MET A 481 8.77 13.27 29.80
C MET A 481 10.17 13.47 29.22
N GLU A 482 11.14 12.65 29.63
CA GLU A 482 12.47 12.64 29.04
C GLU A 482 12.44 12.21 27.57
N CYS A 483 11.72 11.13 27.23
CA CYS A 483 11.58 10.66 25.85
C CYS A 483 10.96 11.75 24.95
N LEU A 484 9.89 12.39 25.40
CA LEU A 484 9.21 13.48 24.67
C LEU A 484 10.13 14.68 24.48
N ARG A 485 10.84 15.12 25.53
CA ARG A 485 11.82 16.23 25.45
C ARG A 485 12.95 15.90 24.49
N ASN A 486 13.51 14.70 24.55
CA ASN A 486 14.60 14.30 23.68
C ASN A 486 14.15 14.19 22.21
N TYR A 487 12.93 13.70 21.95
CA TYR A 487 12.35 13.74 20.61
C TYR A 487 12.14 15.17 20.11
N TRP A 488 11.60 16.05 20.94
CA TRP A 488 11.42 17.46 20.60
C TRP A 488 12.77 18.13 20.27
N ARG A 489 13.80 17.89 21.09
CA ARG A 489 15.17 18.37 20.86
C ARG A 489 15.77 17.81 19.56
N TYR A 490 15.54 16.54 19.27
CA TYR A 490 15.97 15.89 18.04
C TYR A 490 15.37 16.59 16.82
N LYS A 491 14.07 16.90 16.84
CA LYS A 491 13.40 17.64 15.76
C LYS A 491 13.90 19.07 15.58
N HIS A 492 14.45 19.68 16.62
CA HIS A 492 15.08 21.00 16.57
C HIS A 492 16.61 20.94 16.33
N ASN A 493 17.16 19.79 15.93
CA ASN A 493 18.60 19.58 15.73
C ASN A 493 19.45 19.89 16.98
N GLN A 494 18.88 19.76 18.17
CA GLN A 494 19.56 20.00 19.46
C GLN A 494 20.14 18.73 20.09
N CYS A 495 19.89 17.56 19.48
CA CYS A 495 20.57 16.30 19.76
C CYS A 495 20.65 15.43 18.50
N THR A 496 21.61 14.50 18.46
CA THR A 496 21.87 13.62 17.30
C THR A 496 20.93 12.41 17.25
N GLY A 497 20.24 12.11 18.35
CA GLY A 497 19.29 11.00 18.45
C GLY A 497 18.59 10.96 19.80
N PHE A 498 17.67 10.01 19.94
CA PHE A 498 16.95 9.74 21.18
C PHE A 498 16.61 8.25 21.28
N VAL A 499 16.27 7.79 22.48
CA VAL A 499 15.90 6.41 22.75
C VAL A 499 14.44 6.37 23.22
N ILE A 500 13.69 5.39 22.73
CA ILE A 500 12.36 5.06 23.23
C ILE A 500 12.55 3.95 24.27
N PRO A 501 12.04 4.09 25.51
CA PRO A 501 12.13 3.05 26.53
C PRO A 501 11.61 1.68 26.02
N GLY A 502 12.36 0.62 26.33
CA GLY A 502 12.14 -0.73 25.79
C GLY A 502 10.99 -1.47 26.46
N ASP A 503 10.67 -1.12 27.70
CA ASP A 503 9.71 -1.74 28.62
C ASP A 503 8.42 -0.91 28.76
N MET A 504 8.15 -0.02 27.81
CA MET A 504 6.99 0.88 27.81
C MET A 504 6.18 0.74 26.51
N PRO A 505 5.36 -0.33 26.37
CA PRO A 505 4.73 -0.70 25.10
C PRO A 505 3.64 0.27 24.62
N VAL A 506 2.97 0.99 25.53
CA VAL A 506 1.99 2.01 25.17
C VAL A 506 2.74 3.25 24.67
N LEU A 507 3.79 3.70 25.39
CA LEU A 507 4.65 4.81 24.95
C LEU A 507 5.32 4.52 23.60
N GLN A 508 5.79 3.29 23.37
CA GLN A 508 6.33 2.86 22.06
C GLN A 508 5.33 3.07 20.92
N SER A 509 4.05 2.82 21.19
CA SER A 509 2.97 2.99 20.23
C SER A 509 2.66 4.48 20.01
N VAL A 510 2.63 5.28 21.07
CA VAL A 510 2.51 6.75 20.98
C VAL A 510 3.66 7.35 20.15
N MET A 511 4.90 6.97 20.44
CA MET A 511 6.08 7.44 19.71
C MET A 511 6.08 6.99 18.25
N SER A 512 5.53 5.81 17.95
CA SER A 512 5.37 5.34 16.57
C SER A 512 4.44 6.24 15.76
N PHE A 513 3.34 6.71 16.37
CA PHE A 513 2.48 7.73 15.77
C PHE A 513 3.24 9.04 15.55
N PHE A 514 3.93 9.57 16.57
CA PHE A 514 4.67 10.84 16.44
C PHE A 514 5.78 10.79 15.37
N LEU A 515 6.44 9.63 15.20
CA LEU A 515 7.52 9.45 14.23
C LEU A 515 7.03 9.23 12.79
N LYS A 516 5.85 8.62 12.62
CA LYS A 516 5.27 8.28 11.31
C LYS A 516 3.83 8.76 11.17
N PRO A 517 3.54 10.05 11.42
CA PRO A 517 2.16 10.54 11.58
C PRO A 517 1.39 10.60 10.25
N PHE A 518 2.07 10.58 9.10
CA PHE A 518 1.48 10.86 7.79
C PHE A 518 0.74 9.68 7.14
N GLY A 519 0.85 8.47 7.69
CA GLY A 519 0.16 7.31 7.12
C GLY A 519 0.19 6.11 8.05
N PHE A 520 -0.97 5.47 8.23
CA PHE A 520 -1.09 4.29 9.09
C PHE A 520 -0.18 3.14 8.65
N ASP A 521 0.05 2.99 7.35
CA ASP A 521 0.93 1.99 6.76
C ASP A 521 2.42 2.25 7.14
N GLN A 522 2.80 3.51 7.33
CA GLN A 522 4.13 3.88 7.80
C GLN A 522 4.30 3.57 9.29
N ILE A 523 3.25 3.84 10.10
CA ILE A 523 3.21 3.47 11.52
C ILE A 523 3.35 1.96 11.66
N GLU A 524 2.56 1.18 10.92
CA GLU A 524 2.61 -0.27 10.96
C GLU A 524 3.96 -0.84 10.56
N ARG A 525 4.54 -0.37 9.46
CA ARG A 525 5.87 -0.79 9.02
C ARG A 525 6.93 -0.46 10.07
N TYR A 526 6.84 0.71 10.69
CA TYR A 526 7.75 1.11 11.76
C TYR A 526 7.62 0.22 13.00
N MET A 527 6.40 0.04 13.52
CA MET A 527 6.12 -0.80 14.68
C MET A 527 6.56 -2.25 14.43
N MET A 528 6.27 -2.79 13.25
CA MET A 528 6.68 -4.14 12.85
C MET A 528 8.21 -4.28 12.85
N ASN A 529 8.93 -3.32 12.25
CA ASN A 529 10.40 -3.35 12.23
C ASN A 529 11.02 -3.20 13.63
N LYS A 530 10.37 -2.46 14.53
CA LYS A 530 10.79 -2.28 15.92
C LYS A 530 10.25 -3.36 16.88
N LYS A 531 9.41 -4.28 16.39
CA LYS A 531 8.73 -5.33 17.16
C LYS A 531 7.83 -4.78 18.27
N PHE A 532 7.22 -3.62 18.05
CA PHE A 532 6.24 -3.04 18.96
C PHE A 532 4.88 -3.68 18.73
N THR A 533 4.24 -4.14 19.80
CA THR A 533 3.06 -5.02 19.73
C THR A 533 1.74 -4.28 19.88
N LYS A 534 1.67 -3.15 20.60
CA LYS A 534 0.41 -2.50 20.98
C LYS A 534 -0.14 -1.51 19.95
N LYS A 535 -0.38 -1.97 18.71
CA LYS A 535 -0.80 -1.10 17.58
C LYS A 535 -2.05 -0.26 17.86
N LYS A 536 -3.00 -0.76 18.67
CA LYS A 536 -4.28 -0.10 18.98
C LYS A 536 -4.14 1.36 19.42
N TYR A 537 -3.15 1.68 20.27
CA TYR A 537 -2.92 3.05 20.74
C TYR A 537 -2.46 3.97 19.61
N ALA A 538 -1.50 3.53 18.79
CA ALA A 538 -0.98 4.33 17.68
C ALA A 538 -2.08 4.60 16.63
N MET A 539 -2.88 3.57 16.33
CA MET A 539 -3.98 3.66 15.36
C MET A 539 -5.13 4.53 15.86
N MET A 540 -5.46 4.46 17.16
CA MET A 540 -6.46 5.32 17.79
C MET A 540 -6.07 6.80 17.68
N LEU A 541 -4.82 7.16 18.00
CA LEU A 541 -4.33 8.54 17.89
C LEU A 541 -4.34 9.03 16.44
N TRP A 542 -3.81 8.23 15.52
CA TRP A 542 -3.75 8.59 14.10
C TRP A 542 -5.16 8.80 13.51
N ALA A 543 -6.08 7.88 13.81
CA ALA A 543 -7.43 7.96 13.29
C ALA A 543 -8.24 9.09 13.93
N ALA A 544 -8.04 9.39 15.23
CA ALA A 544 -8.60 10.57 15.88
C ALA A 544 -8.07 11.88 15.28
N CYS A 545 -6.80 11.92 14.90
CA CYS A 545 -6.21 13.10 14.27
C CYS A 545 -6.86 13.44 12.91
N ASN A 546 -7.23 12.42 12.13
CA ASN A 546 -7.86 12.56 10.82
C ASN A 546 -9.40 12.66 10.88
N GLY A 547 -10.03 12.00 11.86
CA GLY A 547 -11.47 11.80 11.92
C GLY A 547 -11.96 10.68 10.98
N TYR A 548 -13.09 10.07 11.34
CA TYR A 548 -13.63 8.89 10.66
C TYR A 548 -13.82 9.07 9.15
N ALA A 549 -14.39 10.21 8.73
CA ALA A 549 -14.68 10.51 7.34
C ALA A 549 -13.44 10.48 6.43
N ALA A 550 -12.26 10.84 6.95
CA ALA A 550 -11.01 10.84 6.19
C ALA A 550 -10.28 9.48 6.19
N LEU A 551 -10.75 8.49 6.97
CA LEU A 551 -10.13 7.17 6.99
C LEU A 551 -10.37 6.44 5.66
N PRO A 552 -9.32 5.90 5.01
CA PRO A 552 -9.49 5.23 3.73
C PRO A 552 -10.11 3.85 3.88
N LYS A 553 -10.74 3.34 2.82
CA LYS A 553 -11.27 1.96 2.73
C LYS A 553 -10.20 0.90 2.98
N THR A 554 -8.96 1.15 2.58
CA THR A 554 -7.82 0.26 2.88
C THR A 554 -7.51 0.15 4.37
N PHE A 555 -7.91 1.14 5.18
CA PHE A 555 -7.80 1.09 6.63
C PHE A 555 -9.00 0.37 7.27
N THR A 556 -10.22 0.66 6.80
CA THR A 556 -11.46 0.22 7.45
C THR A 556 -12.00 -1.12 6.96
N SER A 557 -11.61 -1.59 5.76
CA SER A 557 -12.14 -2.83 5.16
C SER A 557 -12.01 -4.06 6.04
N VAL A 558 -10.91 -4.20 6.82
CA VAL A 558 -10.73 -5.32 7.75
C VAL A 558 -11.81 -5.41 8.82
N LEU A 559 -12.41 -4.27 9.21
CA LEU A 559 -13.50 -4.23 10.18
C LEU A 559 -14.80 -4.73 9.58
N TYR A 560 -15.06 -4.43 8.31
CA TYR A 560 -16.37 -4.61 7.68
C TYR A 560 -16.53 -5.91 6.90
N GLN A 561 -15.54 -6.81 6.98
CA GLN A 561 -15.58 -8.13 6.37
C GLN A 561 -16.45 -9.13 7.14
N ASP A 562 -16.60 -8.93 8.45
CA ASP A 562 -17.37 -9.81 9.34
C ASP A 562 -18.17 -8.96 10.33
N GLU A 563 -19.41 -9.37 10.61
CA GLU A 563 -20.31 -8.75 11.58
C GLU A 563 -19.72 -8.75 13.00
N GLU A 564 -19.02 -9.82 13.38
CA GLU A 564 -18.40 -9.96 14.70
C GLU A 564 -17.34 -8.87 14.96
N ASN A 565 -16.73 -8.33 13.90
CA ASN A 565 -15.65 -7.34 14.01
C ASN A 565 -16.14 -5.92 14.32
N TYR A 566 -17.38 -5.57 13.97
CA TYR A 566 -17.89 -4.19 14.08
C TYR A 566 -19.14 -4.03 14.94
N MET A 567 -19.89 -5.07 15.26
CA MET A 567 -21.16 -4.92 16.00
C MET A 567 -20.98 -4.30 17.38
N ALA A 568 -20.00 -4.77 18.16
CA ALA A 568 -19.72 -4.19 19.49
C ALA A 568 -19.24 -2.73 19.39
N MET A 569 -18.48 -2.42 18.34
CA MET A 569 -18.03 -1.06 18.04
C MET A 569 -19.21 -0.13 17.73
N ASP A 570 -20.14 -0.58 16.89
CA ASP A 570 -21.34 0.17 16.51
C ASP A 570 -22.22 0.49 17.72
N ASN A 571 -22.41 -0.47 18.63
CA ASN A 571 -23.19 -0.26 19.86
C ASN A 571 -22.52 0.80 20.77
N LEU A 572 -21.21 0.73 20.97
CA LEU A 572 -20.49 1.75 21.74
C LEU A 572 -20.62 3.13 21.09
N LEU A 573 -20.51 3.22 19.77
CA LEU A 573 -20.64 4.48 19.04
C LEU A 573 -22.03 5.08 19.13
N GLU A 574 -23.07 4.26 19.15
CA GLU A 574 -24.45 4.69 19.36
C GLU A 574 -24.65 5.28 20.77
N ASP A 575 -24.14 4.61 21.81
CA ASP A 575 -24.19 5.12 23.19
C ASP A 575 -23.49 6.47 23.32
N ILE A 576 -22.32 6.63 22.68
CA ILE A 576 -21.58 7.89 22.67
C ILE A 576 -22.31 8.99 21.91
N MET A 577 -22.94 8.66 20.77
CA MET A 577 -23.76 9.62 20.04
C MET A 577 -24.90 10.17 20.91
N HIS A 578 -25.60 9.29 21.62
CA HIS A 578 -26.67 9.68 22.52
C HIS A 578 -26.20 10.56 23.68
N GLN A 579 -24.95 10.42 24.12
CA GLN A 579 -24.37 11.31 25.14
C GLN A 579 -23.93 12.66 24.58
N LEU A 580 -23.72 12.80 23.27
CA LEU A 580 -23.36 14.07 22.63
C LEU A 580 -24.59 14.93 22.30
N GLU A 581 -25.71 14.29 21.98
CA GLU A 581 -27.00 14.93 21.71
C GLU A 581 -27.75 15.36 22.96
#